data_AF-A0AAD5D5E4-F1
#
_entry.id   AF-A0AAD5D5E4-F1
#
_cell.length_a   1.000
_cell.length_b   1.000
_cell.length_c   1.000
_cell.angle_alpha   90.00
_cell.angle_beta   90.00
_cell.angle_gamma   90.00
#
_symmetry.space_group_name_H-M   'P 1'
#
loop_
_entity.id
_entity.type
_entity.pdbx_description
1 polymer ?
#
loop_
_entity_poly.entity_id
_entity_poly.type
_entity_poly.pdbx_seq_one_letter_code
_entity_poly.pdbx_strand_id
1 'polypeptide(L)'
;MPIGRRIYKFLYECSWICPDQKARLFNFGIGIHLLQSENPDNMPKKSEINPKDNHISFQCESMGTVEKKLKEMEIVYKRQRVEEGGIYVDQLFFHDPDGFMIEICNCDNLPVIPIAGEMVRACSLLNLDIIPKKQIQTFVQM
;
A
#
# COMPACT_ATOMS: atom_id res chain seq x y z
N MET A 1 20.47 1.62 4.16
CA MET A 1 19.09 1.77 4.67
C MET A 1 18.74 0.49 5.41
N PRO A 2 18.15 0.55 6.61
CA PRO A 2 17.62 -0.62 7.32
C PRO A 2 16.68 -1.44 6.42
N ILE A 3 16.66 -2.76 6.60
CA ILE A 3 15.88 -3.68 5.76
C ILE A 3 14.38 -3.34 5.76
N GLY A 4 13.82 -2.89 6.88
CA GLY A 4 12.43 -2.41 6.95
C GLY A 4 12.15 -1.28 5.97
N ARG A 5 13.00 -0.24 5.95
CA ARG A 5 12.86 0.88 4.99
C ARG A 5 12.95 0.41 3.52
N ARG A 6 13.74 -0.64 3.23
CA ARG A 6 13.84 -1.20 1.88
C ARG A 6 12.59 -1.96 1.47
N ILE A 7 11.99 -2.73 2.39
CA ILE A 7 10.72 -3.44 2.18
C ILE A 7 9.63 -2.43 1.82
N TYR A 8 9.34 -1.46 2.70
CA TYR A 8 8.25 -0.52 2.46
C TYR A 8 8.49 0.39 1.25
N LYS A 9 9.75 0.74 0.94
CA LYS A 9 10.06 1.48 -0.29
C LYS A 9 9.71 0.66 -1.54
N PHE A 10 10.03 -0.64 -1.53
CA PHE A 10 9.71 -1.55 -2.63
C PHE A 10 8.20 -1.77 -2.76
N LEU A 11 7.51 -2.01 -1.64
CA LEU A 11 6.07 -2.30 -1.64
C LEU A 11 5.18 -1.10 -1.99
N TYR A 12 5.62 0.10 -1.63
CA TYR A 12 4.79 1.31 -1.69
C TYR A 12 5.25 2.33 -2.73
N GLU A 13 6.25 1.96 -3.54
CA GLU A 13 6.85 2.77 -4.62
C GLU A 13 7.15 4.22 -4.22
N CYS A 14 7.73 4.39 -3.04
CA CYS A 14 7.76 5.70 -2.41
C CYS A 14 8.77 6.68 -3.00
N SER A 15 8.31 7.92 -3.16
CA SER A 15 9.06 9.02 -3.76
C SER A 15 9.92 9.82 -2.77
N TRP A 16 9.65 9.77 -1.46
CA TRP A 16 10.36 10.59 -0.46
C TRP A 16 10.76 9.77 0.77
N ILE A 17 12.04 9.85 1.14
CA ILE A 17 12.53 9.30 2.41
C ILE A 17 13.28 10.45 3.10
N CYS A 18 12.81 10.86 4.28
CA CYS A 18 13.52 11.85 5.07
C CYS A 18 14.84 11.22 5.58
N PRO A 19 15.97 11.95 5.55
CA PRO A 19 17.26 11.44 6.03
C PRO A 19 17.25 11.08 7.52
N ASP A 20 16.37 11.70 8.30
CA ASP A 20 16.35 11.57 9.75
C ASP A 20 15.68 10.26 10.21
N GLN A 21 15.61 10.02 11.52
CA GLN A 21 15.10 8.79 12.16
C GLN A 21 13.63 8.41 11.84
N LYS A 22 12.99 9.11 10.89
CA LYS A 22 11.58 8.97 10.50
C LYS A 22 11.51 8.88 8.98
N ALA A 23 10.91 7.82 8.44
CA ALA A 23 10.56 7.75 7.03
C ALA A 23 9.06 7.96 6.88
N ARG A 24 8.66 8.78 5.91
CA ARG A 24 7.25 8.97 5.55
C ARG A 24 7.06 8.46 4.14
N LEU A 25 6.16 7.51 4.00
CA LEU A 25 5.77 6.93 2.73
C LEU A 25 4.38 7.45 2.39
N PHE A 26 4.17 7.98 1.20
CA PHE A 26 2.87 8.47 0.76
C PHE A 26 2.60 8.04 -0.68
N ASN A 27 1.50 7.32 -0.88
CA ASN A 27 1.01 6.88 -2.18
C ASN A 27 -0.48 6.53 -2.06
N PHE A 28 -1.24 6.55 -3.16
CA PHE A 28 -2.67 6.18 -3.18
C PHE A 28 -3.56 6.90 -2.13
N GLY A 29 -3.19 8.12 -1.72
CA GLY A 29 -3.93 8.88 -0.72
C GLY A 29 -3.71 8.43 0.74
N ILE A 30 -2.82 7.48 0.99
CA ILE A 30 -2.51 6.96 2.33
C ILE A 30 -1.06 7.32 2.69
N GLY A 31 -0.83 7.61 3.97
CA GLY A 31 0.50 7.89 4.53
C GLY A 31 0.92 6.83 5.54
N ILE A 32 2.09 6.22 5.35
CA ILE A 32 2.71 5.29 6.30
C ILE A 32 3.94 5.95 6.91
N HIS A 33 3.98 6.03 8.24
CA HIS A 33 5.13 6.55 8.97
C HIS A 33 5.93 5.40 9.60
N LEU A 34 7.21 5.29 9.25
CA LEU A 34 8.15 4.39 9.92
C LEU A 34 8.98 5.21 10.89
N LEU A 35 8.78 4.95 12.18
CA LEU A 35 9.47 5.63 13.27
C LEU A 35 10.50 4.68 13.88
N GLN A 36 11.73 5.15 14.04
CA GLN A 36 12.75 4.40 14.77
C GLN A 36 12.32 4.24 16.23
N SER A 37 12.28 3.00 16.74
CA SER A 37 12.08 2.74 18.17
C SER A 37 13.26 3.26 18.99
N GLU A 38 12.97 3.86 20.15
CA GLU A 38 13.99 4.28 21.13
C GLU A 38 14.67 3.08 21.79
N ASN A 39 13.96 1.96 21.92
CA ASN A 39 14.43 0.71 22.52
C ASN A 39 14.22 -0.47 21.56
N PRO A 40 15.06 -0.61 20.50
CA PRO A 40 14.86 -1.62 19.46
C PRO A 40 14.92 -3.06 19.98
N ASP A 41 15.71 -3.33 21.02
CA ASP A 41 15.85 -4.68 21.57
C ASP A 41 14.60 -5.20 22.28
N ASN A 42 13.71 -4.29 22.71
CA ASN A 42 12.46 -4.60 23.40
C ASN A 42 11.25 -4.70 22.46
N MET A 43 11.47 -4.62 21.14
CA MET A 43 10.39 -4.76 20.17
C MET A 43 9.85 -6.20 20.15
N PRO A 44 8.53 -6.40 19.98
CA PRO A 44 7.95 -7.73 19.89
C PRO A 44 8.58 -8.53 18.77
N LYS A 45 9.12 -9.71 19.08
CA LYS A 45 9.67 -10.63 18.08
C LYS A 45 8.62 -11.68 17.76
N LYS A 46 7.88 -11.49 16.66
CA LYS A 46 7.01 -12.53 16.11
C LYS A 46 7.82 -13.44 15.20
N SER A 47 7.77 -14.75 15.45
CA SER A 47 8.51 -15.74 14.66
C SER A 47 7.61 -16.57 13.74
N GLU A 48 6.35 -16.81 14.13
CA GLU A 48 5.42 -17.61 13.32
C GLU A 48 4.66 -16.74 12.32
N ILE A 49 4.60 -17.18 11.06
CA ILE A 49 3.78 -16.56 10.02
C ILE A 49 2.38 -17.18 10.07
N ASN A 50 1.44 -16.46 10.70
CA ASN A 50 0.03 -16.82 10.77
C ASN A 50 -0.83 -15.92 9.87
N PRO A 51 -1.30 -16.38 8.69
CA PRO A 51 -2.14 -15.59 7.78
C PRO A 51 -3.42 -14.99 8.40
N LYS A 52 -3.84 -15.45 9.58
CA LYS A 52 -5.03 -14.96 10.30
C LYS A 52 -4.72 -13.86 11.34
N ASP A 53 -3.45 -13.53 11.57
CA ASP A 53 -3.06 -12.42 12.44
C ASP A 53 -3.37 -11.07 11.78
N ASN A 54 -3.45 -10.00 12.57
CA ASN A 54 -3.58 -8.64 12.05
C ASN A 54 -2.41 -8.28 11.12
N HIS A 55 -2.71 -7.83 9.91
CA HIS A 55 -1.72 -7.45 8.89
C HIS A 55 -2.19 -6.26 8.05
N ILE A 56 -1.25 -5.64 7.34
CA ILE A 56 -1.53 -4.68 6.27
C ILE A 56 -1.30 -5.40 4.94
N SER A 57 -2.26 -5.28 4.03
CA SER A 57 -2.19 -5.88 2.70
C SER A 57 -1.77 -4.87 1.64
N PHE A 58 -0.88 -5.27 0.73
CA PHE A 58 -0.50 -4.50 -0.44
C PHE A 58 -0.78 -5.30 -1.71
N GLN A 59 -1.33 -4.61 -2.71
CA GLN A 59 -1.51 -5.17 -4.03
C GLN A 59 -0.16 -5.23 -4.77
N CYS A 60 0.05 -6.26 -5.60
CA CYS A 60 1.15 -6.29 -6.54
C CYS A 60 0.71 -6.74 -7.94
N GLU A 61 1.44 -6.31 -8.97
CA GLU A 61 1.22 -6.75 -10.35
C GLU A 61 1.74 -8.17 -10.59
N SER A 62 2.80 -8.59 -9.87
CA SER A 62 3.47 -9.87 -10.09
C SER A 62 3.99 -10.47 -8.79
N MET A 63 3.34 -11.56 -8.38
CA MET A 63 3.77 -12.37 -7.24
C MET A 63 5.21 -12.88 -7.41
N GLY A 64 5.61 -13.23 -8.64
CA GLY A 64 6.95 -13.72 -8.91
C GLY A 64 8.04 -12.67 -8.68
N THR A 65 7.77 -11.40 -9.01
CA THR A 65 8.69 -10.29 -8.73
C THR A 65 8.86 -10.09 -7.23
N VAL A 66 7.76 -10.15 -6.47
CA VAL A 66 7.79 -10.02 -5.01
C VAL A 66 8.54 -11.17 -4.36
N GLU A 67 8.25 -12.43 -4.72
CA GLU A 67 8.96 -13.60 -4.19
C GLU A 67 10.46 -13.54 -4.47
N LYS A 68 10.86 -13.13 -5.68
CA LYS A 68 12.27 -12.91 -6.01
C LYS A 68 12.90 -11.89 -5.07
N LYS A 69 12.19 -10.78 -4.80
CA LYS A 69 12.72 -9.72 -3.94
C LYS A 69 12.83 -10.14 -2.47
N LEU A 70 11.85 -10.89 -1.96
CA LEU A 70 11.89 -11.46 -0.62
C LEU A 70 13.08 -12.42 -0.46
N LYS A 71 13.33 -13.27 -1.45
CA LYS A 71 14.50 -14.17 -1.47
C LYS A 71 15.83 -13.42 -1.48
N GLU A 72 15.96 -12.38 -2.31
CA GLU A 72 17.17 -11.52 -2.34
C GLU A 72 17.44 -10.83 -0.99
N MET A 73 16.40 -10.58 -0.19
CA MET A 73 16.50 -9.96 1.13
C MET A 73 16.52 -11.00 2.26
N GLU A 74 16.55 -12.29 1.94
CA GLU A 74 16.55 -13.41 2.90
C GLU A 74 15.36 -13.39 3.86
N ILE A 75 14.20 -12.90 3.39
CA ILE A 75 12.96 -12.85 4.16
C ILE A 75 12.18 -14.15 3.95
N VAL A 76 11.89 -14.84 5.05
CA VAL A 76 11.02 -16.02 5.05
C VAL A 76 9.57 -15.58 4.83
N TYR A 77 8.87 -16.29 3.96
CA TYR A 77 7.48 -16.00 3.62
C TYR A 77 6.66 -17.28 3.50
N LYS A 78 5.34 -17.14 3.63
CA LYS A 78 4.35 -18.20 3.39
C LYS A 78 3.49 -17.83 2.19
N ARG A 79 3.43 -18.70 1.19
CA ARG A 79 2.51 -18.57 0.06
C ARG A 79 1.20 -19.30 0.36
N GLN A 80 0.09 -18.68 -0.03
CA GLN A 80 -1.24 -19.25 0.05
C GLN A 80 -2.02 -18.91 -1.22
N ARG A 81 -2.94 -19.79 -1.61
CA ARG A 81 -3.94 -19.52 -2.64
C ARG A 81 -5.31 -19.70 -2.03
N VAL A 82 -6.21 -18.76 -2.28
CA VAL A 82 -7.61 -18.82 -1.87
C VAL A 82 -8.52 -18.71 -3.10
N GLU A 83 -9.74 -19.20 -2.98
CA GLU A 83 -10.77 -19.08 -4.01
C GLU A 83 -11.91 -18.23 -3.47
N GLU A 84 -12.21 -17.12 -4.14
CA GLU A 84 -13.29 -16.20 -3.80
C GLU A 84 -14.18 -15.98 -5.02
N GLY A 85 -15.42 -16.49 -4.98
CA GLY A 85 -16.36 -16.33 -6.09
C GLY A 85 -15.90 -16.97 -7.40
N GLY A 86 -15.14 -18.08 -7.34
CA GLY A 86 -14.57 -18.75 -8.51
C GLY A 86 -13.28 -18.12 -9.06
N ILE A 87 -12.77 -17.07 -8.40
CA ILE A 87 -11.51 -16.40 -8.74
C ILE A 87 -10.44 -16.85 -7.77
N TYR A 88 -9.27 -17.22 -8.30
CA TYR A 88 -8.13 -17.59 -7.48
C TYR A 88 -7.28 -16.35 -7.15
N VAL A 89 -7.04 -16.14 -5.87
CA VAL A 89 -6.15 -15.09 -5.36
C VAL A 89 -4.94 -15.74 -4.71
N ASP A 90 -3.76 -15.35 -5.16
CA ASP A 90 -2.50 -15.71 -4.54
C ASP A 90 -2.11 -14.66 -3.50
N GLN A 91 -1.63 -15.13 -2.36
CA GLN A 91 -1.21 -14.31 -1.23
C GLN A 91 0.19 -14.72 -0.76
N LEU A 92 0.97 -13.75 -0.32
CA LEU A 92 2.25 -13.96 0.37
C LEU A 92 2.19 -13.26 1.73
N PHE A 93 2.51 -14.00 2.77
CA PHE A 93 2.58 -13.50 4.14
C PHE A 93 4.01 -13.55 4.63
N PHE A 94 4.48 -12.48 5.25
CA PHE A 94 5.78 -12.43 5.90
C PHE A 94 5.79 -11.39 7.01
N HIS A 95 6.82 -11.44 7.85
CA HIS A 95 7.08 -10.40 8.84
C HIS A 95 8.12 -9.43 8.32
N ASP A 96 7.92 -8.15 8.58
CA ASP A 96 9.02 -7.20 8.50
C ASP A 96 10.02 -7.43 9.65
N PRO A 97 11.17 -6.74 9.66
CA PRO A 97 12.22 -6.94 10.66
C PRO A 97 11.78 -6.64 12.10
N ASP A 98 10.72 -5.85 12.28
CA ASP A 98 10.16 -5.47 13.58
C ASP A 98 8.97 -6.37 13.98
N GLY A 99 8.66 -7.40 13.19
CA GLY A 99 7.62 -8.39 13.47
C GLY A 99 6.21 -7.96 13.06
N PHE A 100 6.06 -6.91 12.25
CA PHE A 100 4.77 -6.55 11.65
C PHE A 100 4.46 -7.49 10.50
N MET A 101 3.23 -8.03 10.51
CA MET A 101 2.80 -8.93 9.45
C MET A 101 2.34 -8.15 8.23
N ILE A 102 2.88 -8.53 7.08
CA ILE A 102 2.58 -7.96 5.77
C ILE A 102 1.97 -9.06 4.90
N GLU A 103 0.88 -8.72 4.24
CA GLU A 103 0.30 -9.51 3.16
C GLU A 103 0.58 -8.83 1.81
N ILE A 104 0.91 -9.63 0.80
CA ILE A 104 0.90 -9.22 -0.60
C ILE A 104 -0.11 -10.06 -1.35
N CYS A 105 -1.02 -9.43 -2.09
CA CYS A 105 -2.02 -10.14 -2.90
C CYS A 105 -2.13 -9.62 -4.33
N ASN A 106 -2.68 -10.45 -5.22
CA ASN A 106 -3.10 -10.09 -6.58
C ASN A 106 -4.64 -9.97 -6.69
N CYS A 107 -5.23 -9.28 -5.72
CA CYS A 107 -6.68 -9.16 -5.55
C CYS A 107 -7.38 -8.25 -6.58
N ASP A 108 -6.66 -7.64 -7.52
CA ASP A 108 -7.22 -6.85 -8.63
C ASP A 108 -8.15 -7.65 -9.55
N ASN A 109 -8.03 -8.97 -9.51
CA ASN A 109 -8.92 -9.86 -10.23
C ASN A 109 -10.32 -9.94 -9.61
N LEU A 110 -10.51 -9.48 -8.37
CA LEU A 110 -11.81 -9.53 -7.69
C LEU A 110 -12.71 -8.36 -8.15
N PRO A 111 -14.00 -8.62 -8.43
CA PRO A 111 -14.93 -7.56 -8.77
C PRO A 111 -15.16 -6.64 -7.55
N VAL A 112 -14.65 -5.42 -7.62
CA VAL A 112 -14.89 -4.39 -6.59
C VAL A 112 -16.18 -3.64 -6.88
N ILE A 113 -17.06 -3.57 -5.89
CA ILE A 113 -18.21 -2.65 -5.91
C ILE A 113 -17.77 -1.39 -5.16
N PRO A 114 -17.72 -0.22 -5.81
CA PRO A 114 -17.44 1.02 -5.12
C PRO A 114 -18.43 1.23 -3.99
N ILE A 115 -17.93 1.56 -2.79
CA ILE A 115 -18.80 1.99 -1.70
C ILE A 115 -19.50 3.27 -2.19
N ALA A 116 -20.83 3.23 -2.30
CA ALA A 116 -21.63 4.25 -2.97
C ALA A 116 -21.29 5.66 -2.45
N GLY A 117 -20.83 6.55 -3.33
CA GLY A 117 -20.67 7.98 -3.02
C GLY A 117 -19.49 8.69 -3.66
N GLU A 118 -18.43 8.00 -4.08
CA GLU A 118 -17.26 8.66 -4.67
C GLU A 118 -16.91 8.07 -6.03
N MET A 119 -17.00 8.90 -7.07
CA MET A 119 -16.29 8.64 -8.31
C MET A 119 -14.81 8.55 -7.97
N VAL A 120 -14.25 7.34 -7.98
CA VAL A 120 -12.80 7.14 -7.99
C VAL A 120 -12.31 7.83 -9.26
N ARG A 121 -11.82 9.06 -9.13
CA ARG A 121 -11.05 9.69 -10.20
C ARG A 121 -9.75 8.90 -10.27
N ALA A 122 -9.72 7.90 -11.15
CA ALA A 122 -8.47 7.41 -11.68
C ALA A 122 -7.70 8.67 -12.12
N CYS A 123 -6.56 8.94 -11.48
CA CYS A 123 -5.75 10.11 -11.76
C CYS A 123 -5.02 9.87 -13.10
N SER A 124 -5.76 9.81 -14.20
CA SER A 124 -5.21 10.09 -15.51
C SER A 124 -5.28 11.59 -15.71
N LEU A 125 -4.10 12.20 -15.77
CA LEU A 125 -3.88 13.59 -16.17
C LEU A 125 -4.50 13.82 -17.56
N LEU A 126 -5.78 14.12 -17.64
CA LEU A 126 -6.38 14.69 -18.83
C LEU A 126 -6.60 16.18 -18.57
N ASN A 127 -5.71 16.96 -19.17
CA ASN A 127 -5.86 18.40 -19.34
C ASN A 127 -7.27 18.69 -19.86
N LEU A 128 -8.09 19.35 -19.05
CA LEU A 128 -9.33 19.96 -19.52
C LEU A 128 -9.12 21.47 -19.48
N ASP A 129 -8.86 22.03 -20.65
CA ASP A 129 -8.84 23.46 -20.89
C ASP A 129 -10.17 24.07 -20.43
N ILE A 130 -10.10 24.95 -19.43
CA ILE A 130 -11.24 25.62 -18.84
C ILE A 130 -11.71 26.71 -19.81
N ILE A 131 -12.82 26.48 -20.52
CA ILE A 131 -13.53 27.51 -21.29
C ILE A 131 -14.26 28.43 -20.29
N PRO A 132 -14.10 29.78 -20.35
CA PRO A 132 -14.73 30.68 -19.39
C PRO A 132 -16.22 30.89 -19.70
N LYS A 133 -17.09 30.64 -18.71
CA LYS A 133 -18.52 30.99 -18.79
C LYS A 133 -18.71 32.51 -18.69
N LYS A 134 -19.23 33.13 -19.75
CA LYS A 134 -19.79 34.48 -19.74
C LYS A 134 -21.23 34.48 -19.22
N GLN A 135 -21.45 35.35 -18.22
CA GLN A 135 -22.63 36.16 -17.83
C GLN A 135 -24.02 35.52 -17.60
N ILE A 136 -24.72 35.97 -16.54
CA ILE A 136 -25.96 36.78 -16.62
C ILE A 136 -26.25 37.44 -15.25
N GLN A 137 -26.72 38.69 -15.32
CA GLN A 137 -27.07 39.64 -14.25
C GLN A 137 -28.21 39.18 -13.32
N THR A 138 -28.19 39.68 -12.09
CA THR A 138 -29.42 39.98 -11.34
C THR A 138 -29.33 41.36 -10.71
N PHE A 139 -30.30 42.21 -11.08
CA PHE A 139 -30.61 43.49 -10.46
C PHE A 139 -31.11 43.27 -9.03
N VAL A 140 -30.64 44.07 -8.06
CA VAL A 140 -31.40 44.42 -6.86
C VAL A 140 -31.14 45.89 -6.53
N GLN A 141 -32.20 46.69 -6.52
CA GLN A 141 -32.24 48.10 -6.13
C GLN A 141 -32.07 48.29 -4.62
N MET A 142 -31.44 49.40 -4.24
CA MET A 142 -32.05 50.48 -3.46
C MET A 142 -31.33 51.79 -3.76
#